data_AF-A0AA51L3I7-F1
#
_entry.id   AF-A0AA51L3I7-F1
#
_cell.length_a   1.000
_cell.length_b   1.000
_cell.length_c   1.000
_cell.angle_alpha   90.00
_cell.angle_beta   90.00
_cell.angle_gamma   90.00
#
_symmetry.space_group_name_H-M   'P 1'
#
loop_
_entity.id
_entity.type
_entity.pdbx_description
1 polymer ?
#
loop_
_entity_poly.entity_id
_entity_poly.type
_entity_poly.pdbx_seq_one_letter_code
_entity_poly.pdbx_strand_id
1 'polypeptide(L)' 'MGFRIFLICILSCLTFIPIASAEVPLKAAFIRNHQLWMAEGNREQQLTKGQYVYSLKWSYDCLFE' A
#
# COMPACT_ATOMS: atom_id res chain seq x y z
N MET A 1 -25.94 -40.74 -3.05
CA MET A 1 -26.06 -39.33 -3.49
C MET A 1 -25.26 -38.34 -2.64
N GLY A 2 -25.15 -38.54 -1.32
CA GLY A 2 -24.45 -37.60 -0.41
C GLY A 2 -22.97 -37.34 -0.73
N PHE A 3 -22.18 -38.36 -1.08
CA PHE A 3 -20.76 -38.18 -1.43
C PHE A 3 -20.55 -37.28 -2.67
N ARG A 4 -21.46 -37.38 -3.65
CA ARG A 4 -21.41 -36.57 -4.87
C ARG A 4 -21.70 -35.10 -4.56
N ILE A 5 -22.65 -34.84 -3.67
CA ILE A 5 -22.99 -33.50 -3.19
C ILE A 5 -21.83 -32.93 -2.38
N PHE A 6 -21.23 -33.75 -1.50
CA PHE A 6 -20.08 -33.37 -0.69
C PHE A 6 -18.86 -32.97 -1.54
N LEU A 7 -18.55 -33.76 -2.58
CA LEU A 7 -17.50 -33.42 -3.55
C LEU A 7 -17.77 -32.09 -4.25
N ILE A 8 -19.01 -31.85 -4.69
CA ILE A 8 -19.41 -30.59 -5.33
C ILE A 8 -19.22 -29.41 -4.36
N CYS A 9 -19.60 -29.55 -3.09
CA CYS A 9 -19.38 -28.51 -2.09
C CYS A 9 -17.89 -28.17 -1.91
N ILE A 10 -17.02 -29.18 -1.84
CA ILE A 10 -15.57 -28.98 -1.70
C ILE A 10 -15.00 -28.25 -2.93
N LEU A 11 -15.36 -28.69 -4.13
CA LEU A 11 -14.93 -28.04 -5.38
C LEU A 11 -15.39 -26.57 -5.43
N SER A 12 -16.62 -26.29 -5.02
CA SER A 12 -17.13 -24.91 -4.96
C SER A 12 -16.36 -24.06 -3.96
N CYS A 13 -15.96 -24.58 -2.81
CA CYS A 13 -15.17 -23.81 -1.83
C CYS A 13 -13.76 -23.48 -2.36
N LEU A 14 -13.14 -24.38 -3.13
CA LEU A 14 -11.82 -24.17 -3.73
C LEU A 14 -11.81 -23.04 -4.78
N THR A 15 -12.94 -22.73 -5.42
CA THR A 15 -13.04 -21.62 -6.37
C THR A 15 -13.17 -20.23 -5.71
N PHE A 16 -13.38 -20.18 -4.40
CA PHE A 16 -13.58 -18.94 -3.63
C PHE A 16 -12.35 -18.51 -2.82
N ILE A 17 -11.14 -18.95 -3.18
CA ILE A 17 -9.92 -18.51 -2.48
C ILE A 17 -9.71 -17.01 -2.76
N PRO A 18 -9.78 -16.12 -1.74
CA PRO A 18 -9.47 -14.71 -1.95
C PRO A 18 -7.98 -14.56 -2.25
N ILE A 19 -7.66 -14.03 -3.43
CA ILE A 19 -6.29 -13.66 -3.79
C ILE A 19 -6.01 -12.29 -3.14
N ALA A 20 -5.43 -12.31 -1.94
CA ALA A 20 -4.93 -11.12 -1.29
C ALA A 20 -3.46 -10.92 -1.67
N SER A 21 -3.13 -9.81 -2.33
CA SER A 21 -1.74 -9.37 -2.51
C SER A 21 -1.40 -8.36 -1.42
N ALA A 22 -0.40 -8.66 -0.60
CA ALA A 22 0.19 -7.73 0.36
C ALA A 22 1.34 -6.92 -0.27
N GLU A 23 1.37 -6.82 -1.60
CA GLU A 23 2.40 -6.08 -2.31
C GLU A 23 2.18 -4.59 -2.08
N VAL A 24 2.96 -4.05 -1.14
CA VAL A 24 2.95 -2.62 -0.85
C VAL A 24 3.82 -1.95 -1.92
N PRO A 25 3.28 -1.04 -2.74
CA PRO A 25 4.10 -0.30 -3.69
C PRO A 25 5.19 0.44 -2.94
N LEU A 26 6.43 0.36 -3.46
CA LEU A 26 7.56 1.09 -2.90
C LEU A 26 7.21 2.58 -2.84
N LYS A 27 7.36 3.14 -1.64
CA LYS A 27 7.16 4.57 -1.37
C LYS A 27 8.49 5.20 -1.05
N ALA A 28 8.75 6.35 -1.64
CA ALA A 28 9.92 7.17 -1.33
C ALA A 28 9.50 8.62 -1.21
N ALA A 29 10.11 9.36 -0.29
CA ALA A 29 9.83 10.78 -0.13
C ALA A 29 11.11 11.59 -0.37
N PHE A 30 10.96 12.73 -1.05
CA PHE A 30 12.07 13.54 -1.56
C PHE A 30 11.72 15.02 -1.63
N ILE A 31 12.73 15.87 -1.79
CA ILE A 31 12.57 17.32 -1.92
C ILE A 31 12.75 17.74 -3.38
N ARG A 32 11.78 18.48 -3.92
CA ARG A 32 11.84 19.10 -5.24
C ARG A 32 11.23 20.50 -5.17
N ASN A 33 11.96 21.50 -5.68
CA ASN A 33 11.57 22.91 -5.59
C ASN A 33 11.24 23.36 -4.15
N HIS A 34 12.01 22.90 -3.16
CA HIS A 34 11.82 23.19 -1.73
C HIS A 34 10.46 22.72 -1.16
N GLN A 35 9.79 21.80 -1.86
CA GLN A 35 8.56 21.17 -1.43
C GLN A 35 8.83 19.69 -1.17
N LEU A 36 8.09 19.10 -0.24
CA LEU A 36 8.13 17.67 0.04
C LEU A 36 7.20 16.94 -0.93
N TRP A 37 7.73 15.87 -1.53
CA TRP A 37 7.04 15.01 -2.47
C TRP A 37 7.09 13.56 -1.97
N MET A 38 6.07 12.79 -2.35
CA MET A 38 6.00 11.35 -2.16
C MET A 38 5.82 10.68 -3.52
N ALA A 39 6.74 9.78 -3.86
CA ALA A 39 6.63 8.87 -4.99
C ALA A 39 6.05 7.53 -4.50
N GLU A 40 5.00 7.07 -5.16
CA GLU A 40 4.39 5.75 -4.94
C GLU A 40 4.25 5.05 -6.30
N GLY A 41 5.18 4.14 -6.61
CA GLY A 41 5.30 3.56 -7.94
C GLY A 41 5.49 4.62 -9.02
N ASN A 42 4.54 4.75 -9.96
CA ASN A 42 4.59 5.72 -11.06
C ASN A 42 3.84 7.04 -10.74
N ARG A 43 3.43 7.26 -9.50
CA ARG A 43 2.69 8.46 -9.09
C ARG A 43 3.57 9.31 -8.19
N GLU A 44 3.60 10.61 -8.46
CA GLU A 44 4.22 11.60 -7.59
C GLU A 44 3.15 12.52 -7.03
N GLN A 45 3.18 12.75 -5.71
CA GLN A 45 2.28 13.66 -5.02
C GLN A 45 3.08 14.68 -4.20
N GLN A 46 2.75 15.95 -4.37
CA GLN A 46 3.27 17.02 -3.53
C GLN A 46 2.51 17.03 -2.18
N LEU A 47 3.25 16.98 -1.08
CA LEU A 47 2.69 16.94 0.28
C LEU A 47 2.56 18.34 0.91
N THR A 48 3.51 19.24 0.63
CA THR A 48 3.50 20.60 1.18
C THR A 48 3.02 21.60 0.13
N LYS A 49 2.30 22.65 0.52
CA LYS A 49 1.90 23.74 -0.38
C LYS A 49 2.28 25.08 0.23
N GLY A 50 3.29 25.73 -0.34
CA GLY A 50 3.54 27.16 -0.15
C GLY A 50 4.48 27.56 0.99
N GLN A 51 4.79 26.67 1.94
CA GLN A 51 5.87 26.89 2.90
C GLN A 51 7.09 26.06 2.51
N TYR A 52 8.27 26.67 2.57
CA TYR A 52 9.53 25.99 2.32
C TYR A 52 9.81 24.97 3.44
N VAL A 53 10.14 23.75 3.05
CA VAL A 53 10.48 22.69 4.00
C VAL A 53 11.94 22.84 4.41
N TYR A 54 12.16 23.15 5.69
CA TYR A 54 13.48 23.20 6.32
C TYR A 54 13.57 22.13 7.40
N SER A 55 14.75 21.54 7.59
CA SER A 55 15.04 20.59 8.68
C SER A 55 14.15 19.35 8.72
N LEU A 56 13.99 18.67 7.58
CA LEU A 56 13.22 17.43 7.47
C LEU A 56 13.86 16.32 8.32
N LYS A 57 13.03 15.61 9.09
CA LYS A 57 13.42 14.41 9.85
C LYS A 57 12.50 13.25 9.48
N TRP A 58 13.09 12.08 9.29
CA TRP A 58 12.35 10.84 9.05
C TRP A 58 12.16 10.11 10.38
N SER A 59 10.91 9.82 10.74
CA SER A 59 10.61 8.86 11.81
C SER A 59 10.66 7.45 11.23
N TYR A 60 11.35 6.54 11.90
CA TYR A 60 11.45 5.14 11.49
C TYR A 60 10.11 4.40 11.74
N ASP A 61 9.44 4.72 12.85
CA ASP A 61 8.27 3.97 13.32
C ASP A 61 6.93 4.67 13.02
N CYS A 62 6.93 5.78 12.28
CA CYS A 62 5.77 6.67 12.12
C CYS A 62 5.16 7.21 13.44
N LEU A 63 5.80 6.96 14.58
CA LEU A 63 5.47 7.56 15.86
C LEU A 63 6.16 8.93 15.93
N PHE A 64 5.37 9.97 16.22
CA PHE A 64 5.82 11.28 16.63
C PHE A 64 5.38 11.47 18.09
N GLU A 65 6.34 11.59 19.01
CA GLU A 65 6.14 12.17 20.35
C GLU A 65 6.28 13.69 20.29
#